data_AF-A0A1G6GGS6-F1
#
_entry.id   AF-A0A1G6GGS6-F1
#
_cell.length_a   1.000
_cell.length_b   1.000
_cell.length_c   1.000
_cell.angle_alpha   90.00
_cell.angle_beta   90.00
_cell.angle_gamma   90.00
#
_symmetry.space_group_name_H-M   'P 1'
#
loop_
_entity.id
_entity.type
_entity.pdbx_description
1 polymer ?
#
loop_
_entity_poly.entity_id
_entity_poly.type
_entity_poly.pdbx_seq_one_letter_code
_entity_poly.pdbx_strand_id
1 'polypeptide(L)'
;MPISVEQKLGLLRDLLQNRQSEQYFTANEQIQLQQLATILMHEPTLNSSLSQTLQTIASTTGSENVEDTAVQQWLSTLDNTEYS
;
A
#
# COMPACT_ATOMS: atom_id res chain seq x y z
N MET A 1 -0.74 -20.28 -9.79
CA MET A 1 -0.08 -19.24 -10.60
C MET A 1 0.55 -18.25 -9.64
N PRO A 2 1.79 -17.77 -9.86
CA PRO A 2 2.35 -16.72 -9.03
C PRO A 2 1.53 -15.43 -9.20
N ILE A 3 1.27 -14.73 -8.10
CA ILE A 3 0.56 -13.45 -8.10
C ILE A 3 1.47 -12.40 -8.75
N SER A 4 0.98 -11.73 -9.81
CA SER A 4 1.72 -10.67 -10.51
C SER A 4 1.84 -9.40 -9.65
N VAL A 5 2.82 -8.56 -9.95
CA VAL A 5 3.04 -7.27 -9.25
C VAL A 5 1.78 -6.40 -9.27
N GLU A 6 1.10 -6.32 -10.41
CA GLU A 6 -0.18 -5.60 -10.57
C GLU A 6 -1.27 -6.11 -9.62
N GLN A 7 -1.36 -7.43 -9.43
CA GLN A 7 -2.32 -8.03 -8.50
C GLN A 7 -1.95 -7.71 -7.05
N LYS A 8 -0.66 -7.68 -6.69
CA LYS A 8 -0.20 -7.26 -5.36
C LYS A 8 -0.53 -5.79 -5.10
N LEU A 9 -0.37 -4.92 -6.11
CA LEU A 9 -0.75 -3.51 -6.03
C LEU A 9 -2.26 -3.33 -5.89
N GLY A 10 -3.05 -4.12 -6.62
CA GLY A 10 -4.51 -4.16 -6.46
C GLY A 10 -4.94 -4.55 -5.05
N LEU A 11 -4.30 -5.56 -4.45
CA LEU A 11 -4.56 -5.96 -3.06
C LEU A 11 -4.16 -4.87 -2.05
N LEU A 12 -3.02 -4.21 -2.27
CA LEU A 12 -2.58 -3.10 -1.42
C LEU A 12 -3.60 -1.94 -1.50
N ARG A 13 -4.09 -1.62 -2.70
CA ARG A 13 -5.15 -0.62 -2.91
C ARG A 13 -6.44 -1.00 -2.18
N ASP A 14 -6.87 -2.25 -2.30
CA ASP A 14 -8.08 -2.77 -1.64
C ASP A 14 -8.01 -2.60 -0.12
N LEU A 15 -6.88 -2.99 0.49
CA LEU A 15 -6.65 -2.80 1.92
C LEU A 15 -6.72 -1.32 2.34
N LEU A 16 -6.09 -0.44 1.57
CA LEU A 16 -6.14 1.01 1.83
C LEU A 16 -7.55 1.59 1.67
N GLN A 17 -8.33 1.10 0.72
CA GLN A 17 -9.73 1.49 0.52
C GLN A 17 -10.65 0.96 1.63
N ASN A 18 -10.43 -0.27 2.11
CA ASN A 18 -11.17 -0.83 3.24
C ASN A 18 -10.96 0.02 4.50
N ARG A 19 -9.72 0.42 4.80
CA ARG A 19 -9.50 1.37 5.91
C ARG A 19 -10.19 2.72 5.70
N GLN A 20 -10.32 3.21 4.46
CA GLN A 20 -11.03 4.46 4.23
C GLN A 20 -12.53 4.33 4.59
N SER A 21 -13.13 3.15 4.37
CA SER A 21 -14.50 2.85 4.80
C SER A 21 -14.61 2.59 6.31
N GLU A 22 -13.69 1.82 6.88
CA GLU A 22 -13.76 1.35 8.27
C GLU A 22 -13.08 2.29 9.27
N GLN A 23 -12.34 3.30 8.81
CA GLN A 23 -11.56 4.28 9.58
C GLN A 23 -10.41 3.71 10.43
N TYR A 24 -10.27 2.39 10.53
CA TYR A 24 -9.17 1.71 11.20
C TYR A 24 -8.69 0.53 10.35
N PHE A 25 -7.41 0.15 10.53
CA PHE A 25 -6.93 -1.14 10.06
C PHE A 25 -7.09 -2.17 11.18
N THR A 26 -7.56 -3.36 10.87
CA THR A 26 -7.42 -4.50 11.78
C THR A 26 -5.96 -4.93 11.87
N ALA A 27 -5.58 -5.61 12.96
CA ALA A 27 -4.21 -6.13 13.13
C ALA A 27 -3.77 -7.02 11.95
N ASN A 28 -4.71 -7.78 11.38
CA ASN A 28 -4.42 -8.64 10.23
C ASN A 28 -4.17 -7.83 8.96
N GLU A 29 -4.93 -6.77 8.72
CA GLU A 29 -4.72 -5.88 7.57
C GLU A 29 -3.42 -5.09 7.67
N GLN A 30 -3.02 -4.65 8.87
CA GLN A 30 -1.72 -4.01 9.06
C GLN A 30 -0.57 -4.95 8.69
N ILE A 31 -0.66 -6.21 9.10
CA ILE A 31 0.33 -7.24 8.74
C ILE A 31 0.33 -7.47 7.22
N GLN A 32 -0.84 -7.62 6.61
CA GLN A 32 -0.94 -7.83 5.16
C GLN A 32 -0.42 -6.64 4.37
N LEU A 33 -0.74 -5.41 4.79
CA LEU A 33 -0.31 -4.17 4.18
C LEU A 33 1.23 -4.04 4.27
N GLN A 34 1.81 -4.33 5.44
CA GLN A 34 3.26 -4.29 5.63
C GLN A 34 3.99 -5.36 4.80
N GLN A 35 3.44 -6.58 4.74
CA GLN A 35 4.00 -7.66 3.93
C GLN A 35 3.95 -7.33 2.43
N LEU A 36 2.80 -6.87 1.94
CA LEU A 36 2.63 -6.45 0.55
C LEU A 36 3.56 -5.29 0.20
N ALA A 37 3.65 -4.28 1.07
CA ALA A 37 4.56 -3.15 0.87
C ALA A 37 6.02 -3.60 0.79
N THR A 38 6.45 -4.49 1.69
CA THR A 38 7.82 -5.01 1.72
C THR A 38 8.13 -5.87 0.49
N ILE A 39 7.19 -6.74 0.07
CA ILE A 39 7.37 -7.57 -1.13
C ILE A 39 7.47 -6.68 -2.36
N LEU A 40 6.55 -5.72 -2.48
CA LEU A 40 6.52 -4.78 -3.60
C LEU A 40 7.81 -3.96 -3.65
N MET A 41 8.34 -3.44 -2.55
CA MET A 41 9.59 -2.66 -2.54
C MET A 41 10.80 -3.35 -3.20
N HIS A 42 10.81 -4.68 -3.29
CA HIS A 42 11.89 -5.46 -3.92
C HIS A 42 11.63 -5.75 -5.42
N GLU A 43 10.48 -5.33 -5.97
CA GLU A 43 10.13 -5.54 -7.37
C GLU A 43 10.86 -4.49 -8.24
N PRO A 44 11.73 -4.91 -9.18
CA PRO A 44 12.56 -4.00 -9.98
C PRO A 44 11.76 -3.20 -11.01
N THR A 45 10.50 -3.57 -11.26
CA THR A 45 9.60 -2.93 -12.22
C THR A 45 8.83 -1.75 -11.62
N LEU A 46 9.02 -1.44 -10.33
CA LEU A 46 8.30 -0.36 -9.67
C LEU A 46 8.90 1.02 -9.93
N ASN A 47 8.02 1.99 -10.14
CA ASN A 47 8.38 3.40 -10.24
C ASN A 47 8.91 3.92 -8.88
N SER A 48 9.89 4.82 -8.92
CA SER A 48 10.49 5.46 -7.75
C SER A 48 9.45 6.11 -6.83
N SER A 49 8.41 6.75 -7.39
CA SER A 49 7.33 7.37 -6.60
C SER A 49 6.55 6.33 -5.78
N LEU A 50 6.35 5.15 -6.37
CA LEU A 50 5.63 4.07 -5.73
C LEU A 50 6.50 3.40 -4.66
N SER A 51 7.79 3.22 -4.94
CA SER A 51 8.76 2.73 -3.96
C SER A 51 8.82 3.60 -2.70
N GLN A 52 8.83 4.94 -2.85
CA GLN A 52 8.75 5.86 -1.70
C GLN A 52 7.43 5.73 -0.93
N THR A 53 6.31 5.57 -1.64
CA THR A 53 5.00 5.35 -1.02
C THR A 53 4.97 4.06 -0.21
N LEU A 54 5.45 2.96 -0.78
CA LEU A 54 5.53 1.65 -0.10
C LEU A 54 6.46 1.68 1.11
N GLN A 55 7.60 2.38 1.02
CA GLN A 55 8.50 2.58 2.15
C GLN A 55 7.82 3.35 3.28
N THR A 56 7.04 4.37 2.94
CA THR A 56 6.25 5.13 3.90
C THR A 56 5.22 4.23 4.56
N ILE A 57 4.42 3.49 3.78
CA ILE A 57 3.42 2.53 4.27
C ILE A 57 4.05 1.55 5.27
N ALA A 58 5.15 0.88 4.89
CA ALA A 58 5.81 -0.12 5.72
C ALA A 58 6.36 0.45 7.05
N SER A 59 6.71 1.74 7.06
CA SER A 59 7.20 2.45 8.24
C SER A 59 6.06 2.95 9.13
N THR A 60 4.95 3.39 8.55
CA THR A 60 3.80 3.97 9.28
C THR A 60 2.89 2.90 9.87
N THR A 61 2.77 1.70 9.27
CA THR A 61 1.94 0.61 9.80
C THR A 61 2.39 0.05 11.14
N GLY A 62 3.58 0.43 11.63
CA GLY A 62 4.02 0.15 13.00
C GLY A 62 3.53 1.17 14.04
N SER A 63 2.97 2.30 13.61
CA SER A 63 2.35 3.30 14.48
C SER A 63 0.83 3.14 14.45
N GLU A 64 0.21 3.02 15.62
CA GLU A 64 -1.23 2.79 15.79
C GLU A 64 -2.13 3.88 15.16
N ASN A 65 -1.56 4.99 14.72
CA ASN A 65 -2.27 6.10 14.07
C ASN A 65 -1.69 6.33 12.67
N VAL A 66 -2.24 5.63 11.68
CA VAL A 66 -2.09 6.03 10.29
C VAL A 66 -3.10 7.14 10.02
N GLU A 67 -2.69 8.34 9.60
CA GLU A 67 -3.62 9.42 9.26
C GLU A 67 -4.39 9.13 7.96
N ASP A 68 -5.67 9.50 7.87
CA ASP A 68 -6.47 9.33 6.65
C ASP A 68 -5.89 10.10 5.46
N THR A 69 -5.30 11.27 5.71
CA THR A 69 -4.58 12.06 4.72
C THR A 69 -3.43 11.27 4.09
N ALA A 70 -2.68 10.50 4.90
CA ALA A 70 -1.59 9.67 4.41
C ALA A 70 -2.11 8.56 3.50
N VAL A 71 -3.21 7.91 3.89
CA VAL A 71 -3.84 6.85 3.06
C VAL A 71 -4.37 7.38 1.75
N GLN A 72 -4.98 8.57 1.74
CA GLN A 72 -5.42 9.21 0.49
C GLN A 72 -4.25 9.54 -0.44
N GLN A 73 -3.12 10.01 0.11
CA GLN A 73 -1.92 10.26 -0.68
C GLN A 73 -1.38 8.96 -1.28
N TRP A 74 -1.33 7.87 -0.51
CA TRP A 74 -0.86 6.58 -0.99
C TRP A 74 -1.75 6.04 -2.11
N LEU A 75 -3.07 6.11 -1.94
CA LEU A 75 -4.04 5.74 -2.97
C LEU A 75 -3.87 6.57 -4.25
N SER A 76 -3.62 7.87 -4.11
CA SER A 76 -3.41 8.77 -5.25
C SER A 76 -2.14 8.44 -6.04
N THR A 77 -1.06 8.03 -5.35
CA THR A 77 0.16 7.57 -6.02
C THR A 77 -0.06 6.25 -6.74
N LEU A 78 -0.76 5.29 -6.12
CA LEU A 78 -1.09 3.99 -6.71
C LEU A 78 -1.95 4.13 -7.97
N ASP A 79 -2.92 5.05 -7.96
CA ASP A 79 -3.80 5.31 -9.10
C ASP A 79 -3.06 6.00 -10.27
N ASN A 80 -2.17 6.95 -9.97
CA ASN A 80 -1.36 7.64 -11.00
C ASN A 80 -0.39 6.72 -11.73
N THR A 81 0.06 5.64 -11.10
CA THR A 81 0.97 4.67 -11.73
C THR A 81 0.31 3.73 -12.72
N GLU A 82 -1.03 3.69 -12.81
CA GLU A 82 -1.71 2.84 -13.81
C GLU A 82 -1.72 3.48 -15.22
N TYR A 83 -1.18 4.69 -15.40
CA TYR A 83 -1.27 5.46 -16.65
C TYR A 83 0.02 6.21 -17.05
N SER A 84 1.17 5.54 -17.14
CA SER A 84 2.36 6.10 -17.83
C SER A 84 3.12 5.06 -18.64
#